data_AF-A0A367GSB4-F1
#
_entry.id   AF-A0A367GSB4-F1
#
_cell.length_a   1.000
_cell.length_b   1.000
_cell.length_c   1.000
_cell.angle_alpha   90.00
_cell.angle_beta   90.00
_cell.angle_gamma   90.00
#
_symmetry.space_group_name_H-M   'P 1'
#
loop_
_entity.id
_entity.type
_entity.pdbx_description
1 polymer ?
#
loop_
_entity_poly.entity_id
_entity_poly.type
_entity_poly.pdbx_seq_one_letter_code
_entity_poly.pdbx_strand_id
1 'polypeptide(L)'
;MKVEVYKIVCTMLVITAALTNVRAQDSLAYITGQKYRPLYHFSPKKGWIGDPDGLVVHKGLYHLYWWGHATSTDLVHWKELPKPMKGDDGTFSYFSGSVAVDKHNTSGFGKNSMLAIYTRHFAGDSLPETQALSISNDDGLTFNYYKNNPVLDINKIFFRDPRCFGMRPTACGKWL
;
A
#
# COMPACT_ATOMS: atom_id res chain seq x y z
N MET A 1 -31.27 -0.03 44.70
CA MET A 1 -31.66 0.17 43.28
C MET A 1 -30.70 1.05 42.46
N LYS A 2 -30.54 2.37 42.69
CA LYS A 2 -29.69 3.22 41.81
C LYS A 2 -28.18 2.87 41.82
N VAL A 3 -27.64 2.42 42.95
CA VAL A 3 -26.19 2.07 43.10
C VAL A 3 -25.84 0.76 42.39
N GLU A 4 -26.76 -0.20 42.35
CA GLU A 4 -26.60 -1.48 41.65
C GLU A 4 -26.59 -1.31 40.14
N VAL A 5 -27.47 -0.44 39.61
CA VAL A 5 -27.50 -0.10 38.18
C VAL A 5 -26.19 0.57 37.75
N TYR A 6 -25.62 1.46 38.57
CA TYR A 6 -24.32 2.08 38.28
C TYR A 6 -23.16 1.07 38.27
N LYS A 7 -23.14 0.11 39.20
CA LYS A 7 -22.12 -0.95 39.21
C LYS A 7 -22.24 -1.86 37.98
N ILE A 8 -23.46 -2.22 37.58
CA ILE A 8 -23.70 -3.04 36.38
C ILE A 8 -23.27 -2.31 35.11
N VAL A 9 -23.64 -1.04 34.96
CA VAL A 9 -23.26 -0.21 33.79
C VAL A 9 -21.75 0.00 33.73
N CYS A 10 -21.08 0.33 34.84
CA CYS A 10 -19.62 0.47 34.87
C CYS A 10 -18.90 -0.87 34.59
N THR A 11 -19.42 -1.99 35.11
CA THR A 11 -18.83 -3.31 34.83
C THR A 11 -19.00 -3.71 33.37
N MET A 12 -20.15 -3.41 32.74
CA MET A 12 -20.37 -3.62 31.31
C MET A 12 -19.48 -2.73 30.43
N LEU A 13 -19.23 -1.47 30.83
CA LEU A 13 -18.30 -0.56 30.15
C LEU A 13 -16.84 -1.03 30.24
N VAL A 14 -16.41 -1.57 31.39
CA VAL A 14 -15.06 -2.12 31.55
C VAL A 14 -14.88 -3.42 30.76
N ILE A 15 -15.92 -4.27 30.66
CA ILE A 15 -15.90 -5.50 29.87
C ILE A 15 -15.88 -5.19 28.36
N THR A 16 -16.60 -4.17 27.90
CA THR A 16 -16.58 -3.75 26.49
C THR A 16 -15.25 -3.11 26.09
N ALA A 17 -14.64 -2.30 26.97
CA ALA A 17 -13.29 -1.76 26.74
C ALA A 17 -12.19 -2.85 26.76
N ALA A 18 -12.39 -3.94 27.50
CA ALA A 18 -11.48 -5.09 27.52
C ALA A 18 -11.60 -6.02 26.30
N LEU A 19 -12.69 -5.92 25.53
CA LEU A 19 -12.95 -6.78 24.35
C LEU A 19 -12.55 -6.14 23.02
N THR A 20 -12.33 -4.82 22.97
CA THR A 20 -11.77 -4.14 21.79
C THR A 20 -10.25 -4.19 21.82
N ASN A 21 -9.68 -5.37 21.59
CA ASN A 21 -8.24 -5.47 21.33
C ASN A 21 -7.94 -4.81 19.98
N VAL A 22 -7.52 -3.54 20.02
CA VAL A 22 -7.02 -2.82 18.84
C VAL A 22 -5.79 -3.57 18.31
N ARG A 23 -5.92 -4.19 17.13
CA ARG A 23 -4.84 -4.98 16.54
C ARG A 23 -4.74 -4.74 15.05
N ALA A 24 -3.52 -4.70 14.54
CA ALA A 24 -3.27 -4.47 13.14
C ALA A 24 -3.35 -5.72 12.26
N GLN A 25 -3.41 -6.92 12.84
CA GLN A 25 -3.28 -8.19 12.11
C GLN A 25 -4.19 -9.27 12.73
N ASP A 26 -4.77 -10.12 11.88
CA ASP A 26 -5.89 -11.01 12.25
C ASP A 26 -5.50 -12.23 13.11
N SER A 27 -4.26 -12.72 13.05
CA SER A 27 -3.91 -14.02 13.65
C SER A 27 -3.35 -13.91 15.07
N LEU A 28 -4.24 -13.91 16.07
CA LEU A 28 -3.90 -13.81 17.49
C LEU A 28 -2.80 -14.79 17.94
N ALA A 29 -2.94 -16.07 17.60
CA ALA A 29 -1.98 -17.10 17.98
C ALA A 29 -0.59 -16.91 17.36
N TYR A 30 -0.53 -16.37 16.14
CA TYR A 30 0.73 -16.08 15.45
C TYR A 30 1.44 -14.86 16.05
N ILE A 31 0.66 -13.87 16.48
CA ILE A 31 1.15 -12.60 17.00
C ILE A 31 1.61 -12.73 18.45
N THR A 32 0.85 -13.41 19.31
CA THR A 32 1.20 -13.57 20.74
C THR A 32 2.42 -14.46 20.98
N GLY A 33 2.82 -15.26 20.00
CA GLY A 33 4.02 -16.09 20.07
C GLY A 33 5.33 -15.37 19.74
N GLN A 34 5.30 -14.12 19.28
CA GLN A 34 6.48 -13.40 18.78
C GLN A 34 6.79 -12.18 19.65
N LYS A 35 7.89 -12.25 20.42
CA LYS A 35 8.30 -11.28 21.44
C LYS A 35 8.27 -9.81 20.98
N TYR A 36 8.62 -9.54 19.72
CA TYR A 36 8.76 -8.18 19.17
C TYR A 36 7.75 -7.85 18.06
N ARG A 37 6.74 -8.70 17.84
CA ARG A 37 5.72 -8.45 16.82
C ARG A 37 4.81 -7.30 17.28
N PRO A 38 4.76 -6.16 16.56
CA PRO A 38 3.90 -5.05 16.97
C PRO A 38 2.43 -5.46 16.87
N LEU A 39 1.64 -5.08 17.88
CA LEU A 39 0.21 -5.42 17.91
C LEU A 39 -0.65 -4.48 17.07
N TYR A 40 -0.29 -3.21 16.97
CA TYR A 40 -1.09 -2.15 16.35
C TYR A 40 -0.33 -1.32 15.29
N HIS A 41 0.85 -1.78 14.89
CA HIS A 41 1.55 -1.29 13.69
C HIS A 41 1.56 -2.39 12.64
N PHE A 42 1.49 -2.01 11.37
CA PHE A 42 1.63 -2.97 10.29
C PHE A 42 3.04 -3.58 10.26
N SER A 43 3.12 -4.88 9.97
CA SER A 43 4.35 -5.59 9.66
C SER A 43 3.97 -6.81 8.79
N PRO A 44 4.72 -7.15 7.73
CA PRO A 44 4.36 -8.30 6.90
C PRO A 44 4.44 -9.59 7.72
N LYS A 45 3.70 -10.63 7.33
CA LYS A 45 3.74 -11.95 7.99
C LYS A 45 5.17 -12.46 8.05
N LYS A 46 5.95 -12.33 6.97
CA LYS A 46 7.35 -12.75 6.90
C LYS A 46 8.15 -11.84 5.97
N GLY A 47 9.47 -11.93 6.08
CA GLY A 47 10.40 -11.21 5.21
C GLY A 47 10.73 -9.80 5.69
N TRP A 48 11.48 -9.09 4.87
CA TRP A 48 11.85 -7.69 5.10
C TRP A 48 10.77 -6.78 4.53
N ILE A 49 10.54 -5.65 5.20
CA ILE A 49 9.71 -4.55 4.71
C ILE A 49 10.59 -3.30 4.63
N GLY A 50 10.50 -2.61 3.49
CA GLY A 50 11.15 -1.33 3.27
C GLY A 50 10.19 -0.19 3.51
N ASP A 51 10.26 0.80 2.64
CA ASP A 51 9.43 1.99 2.69
C ASP A 51 7.94 1.66 2.47
N PRO A 52 7.02 2.47 3.03
CA PRO A 52 5.63 2.44 2.59
C PRO A 52 5.52 3.04 1.18
N ASP A 53 5.04 2.23 0.26
CA ASP A 53 4.76 2.58 -1.12
C ASP A 53 3.26 2.75 -1.37
N GLY A 54 2.94 3.46 -2.46
CA GLY A 54 1.64 3.32 -3.10
C GLY A 54 0.42 3.66 -2.24
N LEU A 55 0.57 4.44 -1.17
CA LEU A 55 -0.53 4.75 -0.25
C LEU A 55 -1.69 5.43 -0.98
N VAL A 56 -2.82 4.73 -1.07
CA VAL A 56 -3.98 5.20 -1.84
C VAL A 56 -5.29 4.73 -1.23
N VAL A 57 -6.30 5.60 -1.30
CA VAL A 57 -7.67 5.24 -0.93
C VAL A 57 -8.47 4.97 -2.19
N HIS A 58 -9.00 3.75 -2.32
CA HIS A 58 -9.82 3.34 -3.44
C HIS A 58 -11.02 2.53 -2.95
N LYS A 59 -12.23 2.90 -3.40
CA LYS A 59 -13.49 2.24 -3.02
C LYS A 59 -13.66 2.01 -1.50
N GLY A 60 -13.22 2.96 -0.67
CA GLY A 60 -13.33 2.88 0.79
C GLY A 60 -12.27 2.02 1.49
N LEU A 61 -11.30 1.47 0.75
CA LEU A 61 -10.15 0.77 1.29
C LEU A 61 -8.91 1.67 1.27
N TYR A 62 -8.17 1.65 2.36
CA TYR A 62 -6.79 2.11 2.42
C TYR A 62 -5.90 0.99 1.90
N HIS A 63 -5.12 1.26 0.86
CA HIS A 63 -4.12 0.35 0.35
C HIS A 63 -2.74 0.79 0.86
N LEU A 64 -2.00 -0.16 1.43
CA LEU A 64 -0.60 -0.02 1.79
C LEU A 64 0.20 -0.97 0.92
N TYR A 65 1.17 -0.41 0.19
CA TYR A 65 2.14 -1.20 -0.54
C TYR A 65 3.53 -1.05 0.10
N TRP A 66 4.39 -2.01 -0.18
CA TRP A 66 5.85 -1.96 -0.04
C TRP A 66 6.46 -2.79 -1.19
N TRP A 67 5.71 -2.80 -2.30
CA TRP A 67 5.61 -3.84 -3.33
C TRP A 67 5.23 -5.24 -2.83
N GLY A 68 5.03 -5.45 -1.53
CA GLY A 68 3.93 -6.27 -1.01
C GLY A 68 2.64 -5.45 -0.91
N HIS A 69 1.57 -6.04 -0.37
CA HIS A 69 0.26 -5.39 -0.34
C HIS A 69 -0.53 -5.75 0.92
N ALA A 70 -1.13 -4.75 1.54
CA ALA A 70 -2.15 -4.90 2.56
C ALA A 70 -3.28 -3.89 2.35
N THR A 71 -4.47 -4.22 2.84
CA THR A 71 -5.62 -3.31 2.84
C THR A 71 -6.22 -3.17 4.22
N SER A 72 -6.83 -2.02 4.48
CA SER A 72 -7.54 -1.72 5.71
C SER A 72 -8.75 -0.84 5.43
N THR A 73 -9.80 -0.92 6.25
CA THR A 73 -10.93 0.02 6.22
C THR A 73 -10.77 1.16 7.21
N ASP A 74 -9.79 1.11 8.11
CA ASP A 74 -9.66 2.02 9.25
C ASP A 74 -8.22 2.44 9.58
N LEU A 75 -7.25 2.10 8.73
CA LEU A 75 -5.79 2.31 8.91
C LEU A 75 -5.18 1.58 10.11
N VAL A 76 -5.97 0.78 10.82
CA VAL A 76 -5.55 0.05 12.00
C VAL A 76 -5.53 -1.43 11.70
N HIS A 77 -6.65 -2.04 11.33
CA HIS A 77 -6.78 -3.47 11.07
C HIS A 77 -6.42 -3.76 9.62
N TRP A 78 -5.26 -4.41 9.39
CA TRP A 78 -4.71 -4.68 8.07
C TRP A 78 -4.84 -6.16 7.69
N LYS A 79 -5.35 -6.38 6.48
CA LYS A 79 -5.34 -7.67 5.78
C LYS A 79 -4.22 -7.68 4.76
N GLU A 80 -3.18 -8.47 5.03
CA GLU A 80 -2.10 -8.73 4.06
C GLU A 80 -2.59 -9.60 2.90
N LEU A 81 -2.24 -9.19 1.68
CA LEU A 81 -2.64 -9.76 0.39
C LEU A 81 -1.41 -10.31 -0.36
N PRO A 82 -1.62 -11.12 -1.42
CA PRO A 82 -0.52 -11.60 -2.27
C PRO A 82 0.29 -10.46 -2.90
N LYS A 83 1.55 -10.74 -3.26
CA LYS A 83 2.41 -9.79 -3.99
C LYS A 83 1.72 -9.33 -5.28
N PRO A 84 1.51 -8.02 -5.49
CA PRO A 84 0.64 -7.53 -6.57
C PRO A 84 1.37 -7.34 -7.90
N MET A 85 2.69 -7.09 -7.90
CA MET A 85 3.46 -6.84 -9.13
C MET A 85 3.64 -8.12 -9.97
N LYS A 86 3.39 -8.04 -11.29
CA LYS A 86 3.44 -9.14 -12.26
C LYS A 86 4.10 -8.72 -13.58
N GLY A 87 4.75 -9.68 -14.24
CA GLY A 87 5.13 -9.58 -15.65
C GLY A 87 6.43 -8.86 -15.97
N ASP A 88 7.23 -8.49 -14.96
CA ASP A 88 8.63 -8.11 -15.19
C ASP A 88 9.49 -9.32 -15.55
N ASP A 89 10.71 -9.05 -16.00
CA ASP A 89 11.70 -10.03 -16.42
C ASP A 89 12.62 -10.53 -15.27
N GLY A 90 12.40 -10.06 -14.04
CA GLY A 90 13.20 -10.38 -12.87
C GLY A 90 14.60 -9.76 -12.83
N THR A 91 14.93 -8.85 -13.75
CA THR A 91 16.29 -8.29 -13.87
C THR A 91 16.56 -7.10 -12.95
N PHE A 92 15.52 -6.56 -12.30
CA PHE A 92 15.61 -5.38 -11.44
C PHE A 92 14.78 -5.56 -10.17
N SER A 93 15.03 -4.71 -9.18
CA SER A 93 14.23 -4.58 -7.96
C SER A 93 13.28 -3.39 -8.05
N TYR A 94 12.05 -3.61 -7.58
CA TYR A 94 11.08 -2.53 -7.39
C TYR A 94 11.51 -1.69 -6.19
N PHE A 95 12.07 -0.51 -6.46
CA PHE A 95 12.34 0.51 -5.46
C PHE A 95 11.12 1.41 -5.28
N SER A 96 11.18 2.26 -4.27
CA SER A 96 10.01 2.95 -3.72
C SER A 96 9.25 3.78 -4.75
N GLY A 97 7.99 4.07 -4.47
CA GLY A 97 7.11 4.76 -5.41
C GLY A 97 5.69 4.98 -4.90
N SER A 98 4.80 5.23 -5.84
CA SER A 98 3.44 5.71 -5.57
C SER A 98 2.41 5.04 -6.47
N VAL A 99 1.14 5.14 -6.05
CA VAL A 99 0.00 4.60 -6.79
C VAL A 99 -1.04 5.70 -6.93
N ALA A 100 -1.54 5.88 -8.14
CA ALA A 100 -2.59 6.85 -8.45
C ALA A 100 -3.81 6.15 -9.07
N VAL A 101 -5.00 6.69 -8.81
CA VAL A 101 -6.25 6.20 -9.42
C VAL A 101 -6.63 7.10 -10.60
N ASP A 102 -6.57 6.58 -11.82
CA ASP A 102 -6.98 7.28 -13.02
C ASP A 102 -8.50 7.18 -13.23
N LYS A 103 -9.24 8.00 -12.50
CA LYS A 103 -10.71 8.02 -12.52
C LYS A 103 -11.32 8.35 -13.88
N HIS A 104 -10.57 9.02 -14.75
CA HIS A 104 -11.06 9.58 -16.00
C HIS A 104 -10.44 8.93 -17.24
N ASN A 105 -9.67 7.85 -17.08
CA ASN A 105 -8.96 7.19 -18.19
C ASN A 105 -8.06 8.15 -18.98
N THR A 106 -7.43 9.11 -18.31
CA THR A 106 -6.49 10.06 -18.92
C THR A 106 -5.22 9.38 -19.42
N SER A 107 -4.87 8.24 -18.84
CA SER A 107 -3.74 7.40 -19.24
C SER A 107 -4.05 6.48 -20.43
N GLY A 108 -5.34 6.27 -20.74
CA GLY A 108 -5.77 5.33 -21.77
C GLY A 108 -5.81 3.85 -21.32
N PHE A 109 -5.52 3.54 -20.06
CA PHE A 109 -5.44 2.16 -19.55
C PHE A 109 -6.73 1.59 -18.94
N GLY A 110 -7.81 2.36 -18.95
CA GLY A 110 -9.11 1.99 -18.40
C GLY A 110 -9.60 3.01 -17.39
N LYS A 111 -10.93 3.16 -17.31
CA LYS A 111 -11.53 4.04 -16.29
C LYS A 111 -11.33 3.43 -14.90
N ASN A 112 -10.83 4.23 -13.97
CA ASN A 112 -10.46 3.82 -12.61
C ASN A 112 -9.28 2.83 -12.57
N SER A 113 -8.48 2.72 -13.62
CA SER A 113 -7.24 1.97 -13.55
C SER A 113 -6.35 2.56 -12.46
N MET A 114 -5.71 1.70 -11.67
CA MET A 114 -4.69 2.12 -10.72
C MET A 114 -3.33 2.02 -11.39
N LEU A 115 -2.53 3.08 -11.25
CA LEU A 115 -1.23 3.23 -11.89
C LEU A 115 -0.17 3.22 -10.79
N ALA A 116 0.67 2.19 -10.76
CA ALA A 116 1.84 2.12 -9.89
C ALA A 116 3.04 2.71 -10.62
N ILE A 117 3.60 3.80 -10.12
CA ILE A 117 4.83 4.42 -10.62
C ILE A 117 5.93 4.16 -9.60
N TYR A 118 7.05 3.61 -10.05
CA TYR A 118 8.12 3.14 -9.17
C TYR A 118 9.48 3.22 -9.83
N THR A 119 10.54 3.10 -9.03
CA THR A 119 11.90 3.06 -9.53
C THR A 119 12.32 1.62 -9.88
N ARG A 120 12.89 1.44 -11.07
CA ARG A 120 13.64 0.24 -11.43
C ARG A 120 15.08 0.44 -10.98
N HIS A 121 15.50 -0.37 -10.02
CA HIS A 121 16.88 -0.40 -9.54
C HIS A 121 17.53 -1.72 -9.94
N PHE A 122 18.63 -1.65 -10.69
CA PHE A 122 19.42 -2.81 -11.08
C PHE A 122 20.45 -3.12 -9.99
N ALA A 123 20.96 -4.36 -9.97
CA ALA A 123 21.93 -4.75 -8.95
C ALA A 123 23.20 -3.88 -8.99
N GLY A 124 23.52 -3.26 -7.85
CA GLY A 124 24.65 -2.35 -7.70
C GLY A 124 24.34 -0.91 -8.15
N ASP A 125 25.22 0.02 -7.80
CA ASP A 125 24.96 1.47 -7.97
C ASP A 125 25.62 2.06 -9.23
N SER A 126 25.80 1.24 -10.26
CA SER A 126 26.51 1.63 -11.50
C SER A 126 25.58 1.92 -12.68
N LEU A 127 24.33 1.45 -12.62
CA LEU A 127 23.35 1.63 -13.68
C LEU A 127 22.32 2.71 -13.29
N PRO A 128 21.77 3.45 -14.26
CA PRO A 128 20.74 4.45 -13.99
C PRO A 128 19.52 3.86 -13.28
N GLU A 129 19.01 4.61 -12.31
CA GLU A 129 17.68 4.39 -11.75
C GLU A 129 16.66 5.03 -12.69
N THR A 130 15.64 4.26 -13.10
CA THR A 130 14.63 4.71 -14.08
C THR A 130 13.22 4.57 -13.53
N GLN A 131 12.29 5.43 -13.96
CA GLN A 131 10.91 5.37 -13.48
C GLN A 131 10.07 4.52 -14.42
N ALA A 132 9.33 3.58 -13.84
CA ALA A 132 8.51 2.62 -14.54
C ALA A 132 7.07 2.67 -14.05
N LEU A 133 6.19 2.08 -14.85
CA LEU A 133 4.76 2.05 -14.67
C LEU A 133 4.25 0.60 -14.68
N SER A 134 3.33 0.28 -13.78
CA SER A 134 2.49 -0.92 -13.87
C SER A 134 1.01 -0.56 -13.70
N ILE A 135 0.13 -1.33 -14.34
CA ILE A 135 -1.30 -1.03 -14.44
C ILE A 135 -2.11 -2.12 -13.74
N SER A 136 -3.03 -1.69 -12.89
CA SER A 136 -4.09 -2.53 -12.32
C SER A 136 -5.45 -2.10 -12.84
N ASN A 137 -6.24 -3.10 -13.28
CA ASN A 137 -7.64 -2.96 -13.66
C ASN A 137 -8.57 -3.79 -12.75
N ASP A 138 -8.04 -4.26 -11.61
CA ASP A 138 -8.70 -5.13 -10.64
C ASP A 138 -8.60 -4.56 -9.22
N ASP A 139 -8.80 -3.24 -9.11
CA ASP A 139 -8.82 -2.50 -7.84
C ASP A 139 -7.50 -2.62 -7.03
N GLY A 140 -6.37 -2.68 -7.72
CA GLY A 140 -5.03 -2.67 -7.09
C GLY A 140 -4.59 -4.01 -6.54
N LEU A 141 -5.27 -5.11 -6.88
CA LEU A 141 -4.91 -6.47 -6.48
C LEU A 141 -3.76 -7.02 -7.32
N THR A 142 -3.73 -6.73 -8.62
CA THR A 142 -2.62 -7.09 -9.51
C THR A 142 -2.19 -5.91 -10.37
N PHE A 143 -0.88 -5.69 -10.45
CA PHE A 143 -0.26 -4.66 -11.29
C PHE A 143 0.58 -5.35 -12.37
N ASN A 144 0.16 -5.19 -13.62
CA ASN A 144 0.84 -5.75 -14.78
C ASN A 144 1.88 -4.76 -15.31
N TYR A 145 3.10 -5.25 -15.51
CA TYR A 145 4.22 -4.47 -16.02
C TYR A 145 3.90 -3.81 -17.36
N TYR A 146 4.18 -2.52 -17.49
CA TYR A 146 4.00 -1.81 -18.75
C TYR A 146 5.15 -2.12 -19.72
N LYS A 147 4.83 -2.73 -20.86
CA LYS A 147 5.82 -3.18 -21.86
C LYS A 147 6.72 -2.07 -22.42
N ASN A 148 6.32 -0.81 -22.38
CA ASN A 148 7.11 0.32 -22.89
C ASN A 148 7.94 1.01 -21.79
N ASN A 149 8.10 0.38 -20.64
CA ASN A 149 8.98 0.89 -19.59
C ASN A 149 10.46 0.94 -20.01
N PRO A 150 11.27 1.86 -19.46
CA PRO A 150 10.87 2.87 -18.47
C PRO A 150 10.09 4.04 -19.10
N VAL A 151 9.24 4.69 -18.32
CA VAL A 151 8.49 5.88 -18.75
C VAL A 151 9.26 7.19 -18.53
N LEU A 152 10.30 7.17 -17.69
CA LEU A 152 11.19 8.31 -17.48
C LEU A 152 12.61 7.85 -17.14
N ASP A 153 13.58 8.32 -17.89
CA ASP A 153 15.00 8.08 -17.69
C ASP A 153 15.78 9.38 -17.94
N ILE A 154 16.59 9.80 -16.97
CA ILE A 154 17.47 10.97 -17.07
C ILE A 154 18.96 10.58 -17.03
N ASN A 155 19.25 9.28 -17.14
CA ASN A 155 20.58 8.69 -17.13
C ASN A 155 21.40 9.06 -15.87
N LYS A 156 20.81 8.85 -14.69
CA LYS A 156 21.43 9.11 -13.38
C LYS A 156 21.27 7.91 -12.45
N ILE A 157 22.32 7.59 -11.70
CA ILE A 157 22.38 6.45 -10.77
C ILE A 157 21.68 6.69 -9.42
N PHE A 158 21.27 7.92 -9.14
CA PHE A 158 20.50 8.28 -7.94
C PHE A 158 19.29 9.14 -8.33
N PHE A 159 18.30 8.49 -8.93
CA PHE A 159 17.11 9.11 -9.47
C PHE A 159 15.91 8.20 -9.21
N ARG A 160 15.19 8.47 -8.12
CA ARG A 160 14.25 7.50 -7.56
C ARG A 160 13.10 8.14 -6.80
N ASP A 161 12.24 7.26 -6.30
CA ASP A 161 11.13 7.54 -5.39
C ASP A 161 10.06 8.46 -6.02
N PRO A 162 9.51 8.10 -7.20
CA PRO A 162 8.56 8.93 -7.91
C PRO A 162 7.24 9.02 -7.13
N ARG A 163 6.80 10.26 -6.94
CA ARG A 163 5.49 10.56 -6.36
C ARG A 163 4.55 11.09 -7.44
N CYS A 164 3.66 10.23 -7.91
CA CYS A 164 2.60 10.58 -8.83
C CYS A 164 1.28 10.74 -8.07
N PHE A 165 0.58 11.84 -8.32
CA PHE A 165 -0.78 12.02 -7.82
C PHE A 165 -1.62 12.78 -8.83
N GLY A 166 -2.89 12.38 -8.96
CA GLY A 166 -3.84 13.09 -9.78
C GLY A 166 -4.16 14.43 -9.13
N MET A 167 -3.82 15.54 -9.78
CA MET A 167 -4.37 16.82 -9.35
C MET A 167 -5.89 16.77 -9.51
N ARG A 168 -6.63 17.32 -8.53
CA ARG A 168 -7.99 17.80 -8.81
C ARG A 168 -7.90 18.70 -10.05
N PRO A 169 -8.91 18.72 -10.92
CA PRO A 169 -8.87 19.49 -12.16
C PRO A 169 -8.68 20.99 -11.83
N THR A 170 -7.44 21.43 -11.71
CA THR A 170 -7.03 22.71 -12.25
C THR A 170 -7.13 22.53 -13.77
N ALA A 171 -7.46 23.61 -14.47
CA ALA A 171 -7.97 23.63 -15.85
C ALA A 171 -7.15 22.89 -16.94
N CYS A 172 -6.06 22.21 -16.59
CA CYS A 172 -5.10 21.57 -17.48
C CYS A 172 -5.13 20.03 -17.49
N GLY A 173 -5.78 19.34 -16.53
CA GLY A 173 -5.96 17.87 -16.59
C GLY A 173 -4.67 17.03 -16.61
N LYS A 174 -3.60 17.51 -15.95
CA LYS A 174 -2.27 16.88 -15.99
C LYS A 174 -1.97 16.02 -14.75
N TRP A 175 -1.15 14.99 -14.93
CA TRP A 175 -0.46 14.27 -13.85
C TRP A 175 0.79 15.04 -13.42
N LEU A 176 1.10 15.03 -12.12
CA LEU A 176 2.37 15.48 -11.54
C LEU A 176 3.07 14.30 -10.88
#